data_AF-A0A496SJE3-F1
#
_entry.id   AF-A0A496SJE3-F1
#
_cell.length_a   1.000
_cell.length_b   1.000
_cell.length_c   1.000
_cell.angle_alpha   90.00
_cell.angle_beta   90.00
_cell.angle_gamma   90.00
#
_symmetry.space_group_name_H-M   'P 1'
#
loop_
_entity.id
_entity.type
_entity.pdbx_description
1 polymer ?
#
loop_
_entity_poly.entity_id
_entity_poly.type
_entity_poly.pdbx_seq_one_letter_code
_entity_poly.pdbx_strand_id
1 'polypeptide(L)'
;MRSRKWPRNKVLILFLAFIVLLNSAYLCAEEEEIDQPKEQYSVELGSFKTVPAMADVYLQIPSKLQHKAMVCRSGVNYILRCGASAKKNLIDPIFKELNDLGLRPIIVKGDLSNCSPAEPFFKSYGRTTPQQKKHVESTVISPPAYADLKDPAIRRYLQSGIVTVLPEVTTKVYLSNRDVNRITCMGGRPIKDIVYSKEKGISVKTDGSNAFVKFLISRDSMTGALQYAKVPSEFYVVCGQDTVYTLIATPRNIPAQAIQLVSREKEIKKNLSIFEGLSFERKILMLVKDTYRDTIPESFTVQLLNKPYKLFRYIDVILKRRVIAEGEGLQ
;
A
#
# COMPACT_ATOMS: atom_id res chain seq x y z
N MET A 1 -93.31 -44.63 -34.10
CA MET A 1 -92.15 -45.56 -34.10
C MET A 1 -90.99 -44.93 -33.32
N ARG A 2 -90.66 -45.55 -32.18
CA ARG A 2 -89.46 -45.45 -31.32
C ARG A 2 -88.66 -44.13 -31.27
N SER A 3 -88.86 -43.41 -30.16
CA SER A 3 -87.86 -42.53 -29.56
C SER A 3 -86.57 -43.30 -29.24
N ARG A 4 -85.44 -42.95 -29.88
CA ARG A 4 -84.11 -43.37 -29.40
C ARG A 4 -83.50 -42.21 -28.62
N LYS A 5 -83.79 -42.19 -27.31
CA LYS A 5 -82.99 -41.46 -26.33
C LYS A 5 -81.55 -41.96 -26.46
N TRP A 6 -80.65 -41.08 -26.89
CA TRP A 6 -79.22 -41.32 -26.78
C TRP A 6 -78.81 -41.17 -25.31
N PRO A 7 -78.11 -42.16 -24.72
CA PRO A 7 -77.64 -42.05 -23.34
C PRO A 7 -76.60 -40.93 -23.26
N ARG A 8 -76.75 -40.04 -22.27
CA ARG A 8 -75.84 -38.92 -21.97
C ARG A 8 -74.35 -39.30 -21.91
N ASN A 9 -74.04 -40.58 -21.69
CA ASN A 9 -72.66 -41.09 -21.68
C ASN A 9 -72.01 -41.18 -23.08
N LYS A 10 -72.75 -41.26 -24.18
CA LYS A 10 -72.15 -41.34 -25.53
C LYS A 10 -71.70 -39.99 -26.09
N VAL A 11 -72.37 -38.90 -25.71
CA VAL A 11 -71.94 -37.54 -26.06
C VAL A 11 -70.70 -37.15 -25.26
N LEU A 12 -70.61 -37.57 -23.99
CA LEU A 12 -69.44 -37.36 -23.16
C LEU A 12 -68.23 -38.17 -23.65
N ILE A 13 -68.43 -39.40 -24.13
CA ILE A 13 -67.36 -40.23 -24.72
C ILE A 13 -66.89 -39.66 -26.07
N LEU A 14 -67.78 -39.12 -26.90
CA LEU A 14 -67.35 -38.42 -28.13
C LEU A 14 -66.65 -37.09 -27.84
N PHE A 15 -67.05 -36.35 -26.81
CA PHE A 15 -66.33 -35.14 -26.38
C PHE A 15 -64.96 -35.45 -25.75
N LEU A 16 -64.86 -36.51 -24.95
CA LEU A 16 -63.59 -36.99 -24.42
C LEU A 16 -62.69 -37.57 -25.52
N ALA A 17 -63.24 -38.29 -26.50
CA ALA A 17 -62.47 -38.77 -27.65
C ALA A 17 -61.99 -37.61 -28.56
N PHE A 18 -62.78 -36.55 -28.71
CA PHE A 18 -62.37 -35.35 -29.45
C PHE A 18 -61.31 -34.54 -28.69
N ILE A 19 -61.40 -34.46 -27.35
CA ILE A 19 -60.36 -33.86 -26.50
C ILE A 19 -59.09 -34.73 -26.49
N VAL A 20 -59.18 -36.05 -26.53
CA VAL A 20 -58.03 -36.96 -26.61
C VAL A 20 -57.40 -36.92 -28.01
N LEU A 21 -58.18 -36.74 -29.08
CA LEU A 21 -57.66 -36.56 -30.45
C LEU A 21 -57.08 -35.14 -30.68
N LEU A 22 -57.62 -34.10 -30.05
CA LEU A 22 -56.98 -32.78 -29.99
C LEU A 22 -55.69 -32.80 -29.15
N ASN A 23 -55.62 -33.60 -28.08
CA ASN A 23 -54.37 -33.80 -27.33
C ASN A 23 -53.38 -34.73 -28.04
N SER A 24 -53.85 -35.64 -28.91
CA SER A 24 -52.99 -36.53 -29.71
C SER A 24 -52.47 -35.86 -30.99
N ALA A 25 -53.13 -34.81 -31.49
CA ALA A 25 -52.63 -33.98 -32.59
C ALA A 25 -51.67 -32.87 -32.10
N TYR A 26 -51.58 -32.63 -30.79
CA TYR A 26 -50.55 -31.79 -30.18
C TYR A 26 -49.22 -32.54 -29.94
N LEU A 27 -49.17 -33.85 -30.20
CA LEU A 27 -47.97 -34.68 -30.18
C LEU A 27 -47.42 -34.92 -31.60
N CYS A 28 -47.28 -33.86 -32.40
CA CYS A 28 -46.44 -33.84 -33.61
C CYS A 28 -46.01 -32.39 -33.91
N ALA A 29 -45.76 -31.58 -32.88
CA ALA A 29 -44.79 -30.52 -33.05
C ALA A 29 -43.44 -31.22 -33.00
N GLU A 30 -42.78 -31.32 -34.16
CA GLU A 30 -41.33 -31.50 -34.21
C GLU A 30 -40.75 -30.59 -33.13
N GLU A 31 -40.17 -31.19 -32.10
CA GLU A 31 -39.05 -30.55 -31.43
C GLU A 31 -38.04 -30.33 -32.55
N GLU A 32 -38.13 -29.18 -33.22
CA GLU A 32 -36.95 -28.54 -33.78
C GLU A 32 -36.00 -28.47 -32.59
N GLU A 33 -35.13 -29.48 -32.52
CA GLU A 33 -33.85 -29.40 -31.87
C GLU A 33 -33.26 -28.11 -32.42
N ILE A 34 -33.43 -27.02 -31.68
CA ILE A 34 -32.78 -25.75 -31.97
C ILE A 34 -31.32 -26.11 -31.84
N ASP A 35 -30.73 -26.49 -32.97
CA ASP A 35 -29.31 -26.77 -33.16
C ASP A 35 -28.63 -25.47 -32.79
N GLN A 36 -28.31 -25.34 -31.49
CA GLN A 36 -27.62 -24.18 -30.99
C GLN A 36 -26.33 -24.15 -31.79
N PRO A 37 -26.07 -23.07 -32.56
CA PRO A 37 -24.97 -23.06 -33.48
C PRO A 37 -23.71 -23.44 -32.70
N LYS A 38 -23.10 -24.55 -33.13
CA LYS A 38 -22.00 -25.24 -32.43
C LYS A 38 -20.82 -24.31 -32.11
N GLU A 39 -20.77 -23.18 -32.81
CA GLU A 39 -19.87 -22.07 -32.52
C GLU A 39 -20.64 -20.77 -32.35
N GLN A 40 -20.46 -20.12 -31.20
CA GLN A 40 -21.08 -18.85 -30.87
C GLN A 40 -20.00 -17.78 -30.66
N TYR A 41 -20.33 -16.53 -30.97
CA TYR A 41 -19.52 -15.38 -30.61
C TYR A 41 -19.73 -15.05 -29.14
N SER A 42 -18.62 -14.81 -28.44
CA SER A 42 -18.60 -14.42 -27.02
C SER A 42 -17.43 -13.46 -26.77
N VAL A 43 -17.52 -12.69 -25.69
CA VAL A 43 -16.42 -11.83 -25.25
C VAL A 43 -15.58 -12.58 -24.22
N GLU A 44 -14.33 -12.88 -24.54
CA GLU A 44 -13.39 -13.48 -23.61
C GLU A 44 -12.65 -12.39 -22.84
N LEU A 45 -12.69 -12.51 -21.51
CA LEU A 45 -12.10 -11.57 -20.56
C LEU A 45 -10.73 -12.03 -20.05
N GLY A 46 -10.37 -13.29 -20.31
CA GLY A 46 -9.06 -13.83 -20.00
C GLY A 46 -9.06 -15.32 -19.68
N SER A 47 -7.85 -15.84 -19.56
CA SER A 47 -7.56 -17.22 -19.15
C SER A 47 -6.80 -17.20 -17.82
N PHE A 48 -7.30 -17.97 -16.85
CA PHE A 48 -6.90 -17.90 -15.44
C PHE A 48 -6.47 -19.28 -14.94
N LYS A 49 -5.35 -19.33 -14.21
CA LYS A 49 -4.87 -20.56 -13.55
C LYS A 49 -5.61 -20.88 -12.26
N THR A 50 -6.26 -19.88 -11.63
CA THR A 50 -6.90 -20.02 -10.33
C THR A 50 -8.30 -19.40 -10.32
N VAL A 51 -9.23 -20.03 -9.59
CA VAL A 51 -10.61 -19.54 -9.43
C VAL A 51 -10.66 -18.13 -8.80
N PRO A 52 -9.85 -17.79 -7.77
CA PRO A 52 -9.82 -16.44 -7.22
C PRO A 52 -9.44 -15.36 -8.24
N ALA A 53 -8.41 -15.58 -9.06
CA ALA A 53 -7.99 -14.59 -10.06
C ALA A 53 -9.08 -14.34 -11.12
N MET A 54 -9.83 -15.38 -11.48
CA MET A 54 -10.99 -15.27 -12.37
C MET A 54 -12.17 -14.55 -11.69
N ALA A 55 -12.40 -14.82 -10.39
CA ALA A 55 -13.45 -14.18 -9.61
C ALA A 55 -13.23 -12.65 -9.51
N ASP A 56 -11.98 -12.21 -9.32
CA ASP A 56 -11.63 -10.79 -9.28
C ASP A 56 -12.00 -10.05 -10.58
N VAL A 57 -11.87 -10.72 -11.74
CA VAL A 57 -12.30 -10.16 -13.04
C VAL A 57 -13.81 -10.23 -13.21
N TYR A 58 -14.47 -11.31 -12.75
CA TYR A 58 -15.92 -11.44 -12.77
C TYR A 58 -16.63 -10.34 -11.96
N LEU A 59 -16.08 -9.96 -10.81
CA LEU A 59 -16.63 -8.89 -9.95
C LEU A 59 -16.55 -7.49 -10.59
N GLN A 60 -15.66 -7.30 -11.56
CA GLN A 60 -15.54 -6.04 -12.31
C GLN A 60 -16.57 -5.93 -13.45
N ILE A 61 -17.26 -7.02 -13.79
CA ILE A 61 -18.35 -7.00 -14.78
C ILE A 61 -19.56 -6.29 -14.16
N PRO A 62 -20.20 -5.35 -14.87
CA PRO A 62 -21.43 -4.69 -14.41
C PRO A 62 -22.52 -5.71 -14.06
N SER A 63 -23.30 -5.49 -13.00
CA SER A 63 -24.34 -6.43 -12.54
C SER A 63 -25.34 -6.82 -13.64
N LYS A 64 -25.64 -5.89 -14.55
CA LYS A 64 -26.51 -6.12 -15.74
C LYS A 64 -25.90 -7.06 -16.79
N LEU A 65 -24.60 -7.37 -16.73
CA LEU A 65 -23.90 -8.29 -17.62
C LEU A 65 -23.42 -9.56 -16.89
N GLN A 66 -23.40 -9.58 -15.55
CA GLN A 66 -22.95 -10.73 -14.76
C GLN A 66 -23.76 -12.00 -15.02
N HIS A 67 -25.08 -11.89 -15.28
CA HIS A 67 -25.92 -13.03 -15.64
C HIS A 67 -25.63 -13.61 -17.03
N LYS A 68 -24.88 -12.88 -17.87
CA LYS A 68 -24.42 -13.31 -19.19
C LYS A 68 -23.00 -13.87 -19.17
N ALA A 69 -22.34 -13.85 -18.02
CA ALA A 69 -20.99 -14.36 -17.86
C ALA A 69 -20.98 -15.87 -17.63
N MET A 70 -19.97 -16.53 -18.18
CA MET A 70 -19.78 -17.96 -18.13
C MET A 70 -18.32 -18.32 -17.91
N VAL A 71 -18.10 -19.42 -17.21
CA VAL A 71 -16.79 -19.99 -16.91
C VAL A 71 -16.63 -21.24 -17.75
N CYS A 72 -15.65 -21.22 -18.65
CA CYS A 72 -15.30 -22.35 -19.51
C CYS A 72 -14.05 -23.05 -19.01
N ARG A 73 -14.04 -24.38 -19.05
CA ARG A 73 -12.85 -25.17 -18.67
C ARG A 73 -12.02 -25.49 -19.90
N SER A 74 -10.74 -25.12 -19.87
CA SER A 74 -9.77 -25.44 -20.93
C SER A 74 -8.51 -26.04 -20.32
N GLY A 75 -8.47 -27.38 -20.26
CA GLY A 75 -7.40 -28.12 -19.58
C GLY A 75 -7.30 -27.79 -18.09
N VAL A 76 -6.18 -27.19 -17.69
CA VAL A 76 -5.89 -26.73 -16.31
C VAL A 76 -6.34 -25.28 -16.05
N ASN A 77 -6.74 -24.55 -17.09
CA ASN A 77 -7.12 -23.14 -16.98
C ASN A 77 -8.64 -22.96 -17.02
N TYR A 78 -9.10 -21.86 -16.41
CA TYR A 78 -10.46 -21.36 -16.51
C TYR A 78 -10.50 -20.16 -17.44
N ILE A 79 -11.46 -20.13 -18.36
CA ILE A 79 -11.65 -19.02 -19.29
C ILE A 79 -12.94 -18.31 -18.90
N LEU A 80 -12.87 -17.01 -18.65
CA LEU A 80 -14.05 -16.20 -18.36
C LEU A 80 -14.56 -15.58 -19.65
N ARG A 81 -15.81 -15.89 -20.00
CA ARG A 81 -16.49 -15.34 -21.17
C ARG A 81 -17.76 -14.60 -20.78
N CYS A 82 -18.21 -13.66 -21.60
CA CYS A 82 -19.41 -12.86 -21.37
C CYS A 82 -20.21 -12.69 -22.66
N GLY A 83 -21.50 -13.03 -22.60
CA GLY A 83 -22.40 -13.04 -23.74
C GLY A 83 -22.16 -14.25 -24.66
N ALA A 84 -23.22 -14.66 -25.34
CA ALA A 84 -23.19 -15.74 -26.30
C ALA A 84 -24.24 -15.46 -27.40
N SER A 85 -23.83 -15.49 -28.66
CA SER A 85 -24.71 -15.19 -29.79
C SER A 85 -24.16 -15.76 -31.10
N ALA A 86 -25.04 -16.21 -31.99
CA ALA A 86 -24.68 -16.61 -33.35
C ALA A 86 -24.18 -15.43 -34.23
N LYS A 87 -24.59 -14.20 -33.90
CA LYS A 87 -24.30 -12.98 -34.66
C LYS A 87 -23.34 -12.08 -33.88
N LYS A 88 -22.22 -11.71 -34.51
CA LYS A 88 -21.20 -10.81 -33.93
C LYS A 88 -21.75 -9.44 -33.51
N ASN A 89 -22.65 -8.86 -34.30
CA ASN A 89 -23.23 -7.53 -34.02
C ASN A 89 -23.96 -7.44 -32.67
N LEU A 90 -24.43 -8.58 -32.11
CA LEU A 90 -25.07 -8.64 -30.79
C LEU A 90 -24.06 -8.70 -29.64
N ILE A 91 -22.80 -9.00 -29.94
CA ILE A 91 -21.68 -9.08 -28.99
C ILE A 91 -20.90 -7.77 -28.94
N ASP A 92 -20.84 -7.01 -30.04
CA ASP A 92 -20.11 -5.73 -30.12
C ASP A 92 -20.49 -4.73 -29.00
N PRO A 93 -21.76 -4.57 -28.57
CA PRO A 93 -22.11 -3.72 -27.45
C PRO A 93 -21.52 -4.20 -26.11
N ILE A 94 -21.52 -5.51 -25.89
CA ILE A 94 -20.95 -6.14 -24.69
C ILE A 94 -19.43 -5.96 -24.68
N PHE A 95 -18.79 -6.13 -25.84
CA PHE A 95 -17.35 -5.91 -26.02
C PHE A 95 -16.98 -4.45 -25.71
N LYS A 96 -17.69 -3.48 -26.31
CA LYS A 96 -17.43 -2.05 -26.10
C LYS A 96 -17.56 -1.68 -24.62
N GLU A 97 -18.62 -2.11 -23.98
CA GLU A 97 -18.86 -1.83 -22.56
C GLU A 97 -17.76 -2.40 -21.65
N LEU A 98 -17.33 -3.65 -21.90
CA LEU A 98 -16.25 -4.27 -21.11
C LEU A 98 -14.88 -3.65 -21.43
N ASN A 99 -14.66 -3.17 -22.65
CA ASN A 99 -13.43 -2.49 -23.04
C ASN A 99 -13.32 -1.09 -22.42
N ASP A 100 -14.42 -0.35 -22.36
CA ASP A 100 -14.48 0.97 -21.71
C ASP A 100 -14.18 0.90 -20.19
N LEU A 101 -14.41 -0.27 -19.57
CA LEU A 101 -14.03 -0.57 -18.18
C LEU A 101 -12.55 -0.96 -18.00
N GLY A 102 -11.78 -1.01 -19.09
CA GLY A 102 -10.36 -1.37 -19.07
C GLY A 102 -10.07 -2.87 -18.96
N LEU A 103 -11.08 -3.74 -19.15
CA LEU A 103 -10.93 -5.20 -19.02
C LEU A 103 -10.25 -5.89 -20.22
N ARG A 104 -9.82 -5.13 -21.23
CA ARG A 104 -9.12 -5.60 -22.44
C ARG A 104 -9.73 -6.89 -23.05
N PRO A 105 -11.04 -6.93 -23.31
CA PRO A 105 -11.70 -8.11 -23.85
C PRO A 105 -11.19 -8.47 -25.25
N ILE A 106 -11.44 -9.71 -25.67
CA ILE A 106 -11.32 -10.16 -27.07
C ILE A 106 -12.63 -10.84 -27.51
N ILE A 107 -13.03 -10.65 -28.77
CA ILE A 107 -14.18 -11.37 -29.33
C ILE A 107 -13.68 -12.71 -29.87
N VAL A 108 -14.25 -13.80 -29.38
CA VAL A 108 -13.92 -15.16 -29.81
C VAL A 108 -15.16 -15.86 -30.36
N LYS A 109 -14.95 -16.70 -31.39
CA LYS A 109 -15.96 -17.61 -31.91
C LYS A 109 -15.55 -19.03 -31.49
N GLY A 110 -16.43 -19.75 -30.83
CA GLY A 110 -16.11 -21.12 -30.42
C GLY A 110 -17.26 -21.84 -29.73
N ASP A 111 -17.02 -23.12 -29.45
CA ASP A 111 -17.96 -23.96 -28.73
C ASP A 111 -18.02 -23.57 -27.25
N LEU A 112 -19.25 -23.50 -26.73
CA LEU A 112 -19.56 -23.16 -25.35
C LEU A 112 -20.00 -24.38 -24.53
N SER A 113 -19.93 -25.59 -25.09
CA SER A 113 -20.27 -26.86 -24.42
C SER A 113 -19.56 -27.07 -23.08
N ASN A 114 -18.31 -26.60 -22.96
CA ASN A 114 -17.49 -26.70 -21.75
C ASN A 114 -17.65 -25.50 -20.80
N CYS A 115 -18.68 -24.68 -21.01
CA CYS A 115 -18.95 -23.48 -20.22
C CYS A 115 -20.13 -23.68 -19.26
N SER A 116 -20.02 -23.10 -18.07
CA SER A 116 -21.07 -23.08 -17.05
C SER A 116 -21.36 -21.64 -16.62
N PRO A 117 -22.59 -21.32 -16.18
CA PRO A 117 -22.90 -19.97 -15.72
C PRO A 117 -21.99 -19.54 -14.56
N ALA A 118 -21.43 -18.33 -14.64
CA ALA A 118 -20.42 -17.86 -13.69
C ALA A 118 -20.98 -17.66 -12.26
N GLU A 119 -22.21 -17.18 -12.14
CA GLU A 119 -22.82 -16.87 -10.85
C GLU A 119 -22.99 -18.10 -9.91
N PRO A 120 -23.60 -19.23 -10.34
CA PRO A 120 -23.67 -20.43 -9.51
C PRO A 120 -22.30 -21.06 -9.27
N PHE A 121 -21.39 -20.96 -10.25
CA PHE A 121 -20.01 -21.44 -10.11
C PHE A 121 -19.32 -20.77 -8.91
N PHE A 122 -19.33 -19.43 -8.84
CA PHE A 122 -18.72 -18.69 -7.72
C PHE A 122 -19.49 -18.82 -6.40
N LYS A 123 -20.83 -18.98 -6.42
CA LYS A 123 -21.64 -19.26 -5.23
C LYS A 123 -21.30 -20.63 -4.60
N SER A 124 -20.99 -21.64 -5.42
CA SER A 124 -20.63 -22.98 -4.95
C SER A 124 -19.22 -23.02 -4.33
N TYR A 125 -18.27 -22.27 -4.90
CA TYR A 125 -16.90 -22.17 -4.40
C TYR A 125 -16.83 -21.60 -2.96
N GLY A 126 -17.76 -20.71 -2.59
CA GLY A 126 -17.83 -20.13 -1.25
C GLY A 126 -18.40 -21.02 -0.14
N ARG A 127 -18.88 -22.24 -0.42
CA ARG A 127 -19.59 -23.10 0.57
C ARG A 127 -18.77 -24.25 1.15
N THR A 128 -17.68 -24.68 0.53
CA THR A 128 -16.89 -25.84 0.98
C THR A 128 -15.61 -25.44 1.70
N THR A 129 -15.69 -25.11 3.00
CA THR A 129 -14.66 -25.33 4.04
C THR A 129 -15.07 -24.73 5.40
N PRO A 130 -15.41 -25.53 6.42
CA PRO A 130 -15.59 -25.05 7.78
C PRO A 130 -14.28 -25.16 8.58
N GLN A 131 -13.26 -24.39 8.22
CA GLN A 131 -12.13 -24.02 9.10
C GLN A 131 -11.26 -22.92 8.45
N GLN A 132 -11.83 -21.73 8.29
CA GLN A 132 -11.08 -20.46 8.27
C GLN A 132 -12.07 -19.30 8.30
N LYS A 133 -12.69 -19.07 9.47
CA LYS A 133 -13.13 -17.73 9.85
C LYS A 133 -11.91 -16.90 10.22
N LYS A 134 -11.15 -16.50 9.21
CA LYS A 134 -10.42 -15.22 9.21
C LYS A 134 -10.81 -14.56 7.90
N HIS A 135 -11.45 -13.40 8.00
CA HIS A 135 -11.75 -12.49 6.91
C HIS A 135 -10.67 -12.59 5.81
N VAL A 136 -11.00 -13.17 4.66
CA VAL A 136 -10.29 -12.92 3.40
C VAL A 136 -11.17 -11.96 2.61
N GLU A 137 -11.22 -10.75 3.16
CA GLU A 137 -11.34 -9.54 2.37
C GLU A 137 -10.20 -9.58 1.34
N SER A 138 -10.52 -9.45 0.05
CA SER A 138 -9.52 -9.36 -1.02
C SER A 138 -8.52 -8.26 -0.69
N THR A 139 -7.45 -8.63 -0.01
CA THR A 139 -6.33 -7.77 0.27
C THR A 139 -5.19 -8.36 -0.53
N VAL A 140 -4.94 -7.72 -1.66
CA VAL A 140 -3.57 -7.34 -1.98
C VAL A 140 -2.84 -7.07 -0.66
N ILE A 141 -2.02 -8.01 -0.17
CA ILE A 141 -1.38 -7.91 1.14
C ILE A 141 -0.28 -6.84 1.00
N SER A 142 -0.67 -5.58 0.98
CA SER A 142 0.20 -4.53 1.46
C SER A 142 0.55 -4.91 2.90
N PRO A 143 1.83 -4.84 3.31
CA PRO A 143 2.21 -5.19 4.67
C PRO A 143 1.34 -4.40 5.67
N PRO A 144 1.07 -4.94 6.87
CA PRO A 144 0.31 -4.19 7.86
C PRO A 144 0.95 -2.83 8.09
N ALA A 145 0.15 -1.81 8.37
CA ALA A 145 0.68 -0.49 8.70
C ALA A 145 1.68 -0.62 9.85
N TYR A 146 2.84 0.02 9.67
CA TYR A 146 3.90 0.07 10.65
C TYR A 146 4.46 -1.30 11.04
N ALA A 147 4.56 -2.22 10.07
CA ALA A 147 5.04 -3.59 10.29
C ALA A 147 6.45 -3.65 10.94
N ASP A 148 7.30 -2.67 10.66
CA ASP A 148 8.69 -2.64 11.17
C ASP A 148 8.76 -2.30 12.66
N LEU A 149 7.65 -1.86 13.28
CA LEU A 149 7.56 -1.71 14.73
C LEU A 149 7.65 -3.04 15.48
N LYS A 150 7.70 -4.19 14.81
CA LYS A 150 7.98 -5.48 15.48
C LYS A 150 9.46 -5.64 15.84
N ASP A 151 10.35 -4.92 15.17
CA ASP A 151 11.78 -4.96 15.42
C ASP A 151 12.14 -4.12 16.68
N PRO A 152 12.74 -4.72 17.73
CA PRO A 152 13.17 -4.00 18.92
C PRO A 152 14.18 -2.88 18.63
N ALA A 153 15.03 -3.02 17.62
CA ALA A 153 16.01 -1.98 17.24
C ALA A 153 15.31 -0.74 16.67
N ILE A 154 14.29 -0.95 15.84
CA ILE A 154 13.45 0.14 15.30
C ILE A 154 12.68 0.83 16.42
N ARG A 155 12.12 0.09 17.37
CA ARG A 155 11.45 0.69 18.54
C ARG A 155 12.37 1.60 19.34
N ARG A 156 13.60 1.13 19.64
CA ARG A 156 14.59 1.93 20.37
C ARG A 156 14.95 3.21 19.61
N TYR A 157 15.12 3.11 18.30
CA TYR A 157 15.40 4.27 17.45
C TYR A 157 14.27 5.33 17.53
N LEU A 158 13.01 4.90 17.50
CA LEU A 158 11.85 5.80 17.57
C LEU A 158 11.65 6.43 18.95
N GLN A 159 12.03 5.74 20.01
CA GLN A 159 11.95 6.24 21.38
C GLN A 159 12.93 7.39 21.66
N SER A 160 13.99 7.53 20.86
CA SER A 160 14.99 8.61 20.99
C SER A 160 14.41 10.01 20.74
N GLY A 161 13.19 10.13 20.19
CA GLY A 161 12.57 11.40 19.85
C GLY A 161 13.09 11.94 18.51
N ILE A 162 13.33 13.27 18.45
CA ILE A 162 13.82 13.94 17.24
C ILE A 162 15.25 13.47 16.94
N VAL A 163 15.48 13.04 15.71
CA VAL A 163 16.80 12.60 15.25
C VAL A 163 17.60 13.81 14.82
N THR A 164 18.76 14.02 15.45
CA THR A 164 19.66 15.12 15.13
C THR A 164 20.72 14.68 14.13
N VAL A 165 20.95 15.50 13.11
CA VAL A 165 21.98 15.28 12.07
C VAL A 165 22.93 16.47 12.07
N LEU A 166 24.23 16.18 12.10
CA LEU A 166 25.32 17.15 12.04
C LEU A 166 25.87 17.25 10.62
N PRO A 167 26.39 18.40 10.18
CA PRO A 167 26.89 18.56 8.82
C PRO A 167 28.21 17.84 8.55
N GLU A 168 29.01 17.54 9.58
CA GLU A 168 30.34 16.94 9.44
C GLU A 168 30.30 15.42 9.19
N VAL A 169 29.16 14.76 9.43
CA VAL A 169 29.04 13.31 9.37
C VAL A 169 27.83 12.86 8.57
N THR A 170 28.06 11.94 7.64
CA THR A 170 26.98 11.28 6.92
C THR A 170 26.16 10.43 7.89
N THR A 171 24.91 10.82 8.11
CA THR A 171 24.05 10.18 9.12
C THR A 171 22.99 9.30 8.47
N LYS A 172 22.93 8.03 8.88
CA LYS A 172 21.84 7.14 8.47
C LYS A 172 20.59 7.42 9.29
N VAL A 173 19.48 7.67 8.60
CA VAL A 173 18.17 7.94 9.23
C VAL A 173 17.11 6.97 8.70
N TYR A 174 16.19 6.54 9.58
CA TYR A 174 15.02 5.81 9.14
C TYR A 174 13.89 6.78 8.88
N LEU A 175 13.25 6.67 7.72
CA LEU A 175 12.11 7.51 7.34
C LEU A 175 10.89 6.63 7.06
N SER A 176 9.70 7.17 7.34
CA SER A 176 8.44 6.51 6.98
C SER A 176 8.33 6.36 5.47
N ASN A 177 8.03 5.14 5.04
CA ASN A 177 7.80 4.76 3.65
C ASN A 177 6.34 4.98 3.22
N ARG A 178 5.47 5.44 4.13
CA ARG A 178 4.04 5.65 3.90
C ARG A 178 3.65 7.10 4.10
N ASP A 179 4.13 7.67 5.19
CA ASP A 179 3.77 8.99 5.66
C ASP A 179 4.80 10.03 5.22
N VAL A 180 4.41 11.30 5.33
CA VAL A 180 5.30 12.43 5.05
C VAL A 180 6.26 12.62 6.22
N ASN A 181 7.54 12.63 5.94
CA ASN A 181 8.60 12.91 6.91
C ASN A 181 8.97 14.39 6.86
N ARG A 182 9.41 14.95 7.98
CA ARG A 182 9.82 16.35 8.09
C ARG A 182 11.31 16.44 8.39
N ILE A 183 12.04 17.23 7.62
CA ILE A 183 13.42 17.62 7.86
C ILE A 183 13.42 19.12 8.14
N THR A 184 14.08 19.56 9.22
CA THR A 184 14.07 20.97 9.63
C THR A 184 15.46 21.47 9.96
N CYS A 185 15.83 22.64 9.46
CA CYS A 185 17.05 23.33 9.87
C CYS A 185 16.87 24.01 11.23
N MET A 186 17.79 23.75 12.17
CA MET A 186 17.80 24.39 13.48
C MET A 186 17.99 25.92 13.35
N GLY A 187 17.38 26.66 14.28
CA GLY A 187 17.45 28.13 14.34
C GLY A 187 16.58 28.83 13.31
N GLY A 188 15.61 28.12 12.69
CA GLY A 188 14.68 28.71 11.72
C GLY A 188 15.32 29.11 10.39
N ARG A 189 16.56 28.68 10.13
CA ARG A 189 17.27 28.97 8.88
C ARG A 189 16.53 28.34 7.70
N PRO A 190 16.34 29.05 6.57
CA PRO A 190 15.66 28.49 5.43
C PRO A 190 16.48 27.37 4.79
N ILE A 191 15.77 26.38 4.23
CA ILE A 191 16.33 25.38 3.33
C ILE A 191 16.47 26.04 1.97
N LYS A 192 17.71 26.13 1.48
CA LYS A 192 17.99 26.68 0.15
C LYS A 192 17.75 25.66 -0.95
N ASP A 193 18.27 24.45 -0.75
CA ASP A 193 18.18 23.39 -1.74
C ASP A 193 18.24 22.01 -1.07
N ILE A 194 17.70 21.01 -1.77
CA ILE A 194 17.81 19.60 -1.42
C ILE A 194 18.15 18.80 -2.67
N VAL A 195 19.35 18.24 -2.68
CA VAL A 195 19.81 17.36 -3.75
C VAL A 195 19.54 15.91 -3.37
N TYR A 196 18.84 15.20 -4.25
CA TYR A 196 18.54 13.78 -4.11
C TYR A 196 18.34 13.14 -5.49
N SER A 197 18.44 11.83 -5.51
CA SER A 197 18.22 10.97 -6.67
C SER A 197 16.72 10.93 -7.02
N LYS A 198 16.32 11.60 -8.11
CA LYS A 198 14.92 11.76 -8.54
C LYS A 198 14.32 10.46 -9.06
N GLU A 199 15.14 9.60 -9.63
CA GLU A 199 14.81 8.28 -10.14
C GLU A 199 14.36 7.29 -9.06
N LYS A 200 14.65 7.57 -7.77
CA LYS A 200 14.24 6.73 -6.64
C LYS A 200 12.80 6.96 -6.16
N GLY A 201 11.99 7.70 -6.91
CA GLY A 201 10.55 7.86 -6.63
C GLY A 201 10.30 8.61 -5.32
N ILE A 202 10.94 9.76 -5.14
CA ILE A 202 10.82 10.60 -3.95
C ILE A 202 10.20 11.93 -4.33
N SER A 203 9.25 12.40 -3.53
CA SER A 203 8.70 13.75 -3.60
C SER A 203 9.21 14.56 -2.41
N VAL A 204 9.78 15.73 -2.70
CA VAL A 204 10.24 16.69 -1.70
C VAL A 204 9.54 18.01 -1.92
N LYS A 205 8.97 18.58 -0.85
CA LYS A 205 8.42 19.95 -0.83
C LYS A 205 9.11 20.75 0.26
N THR A 206 9.65 21.91 -0.08
CA THR A 206 10.28 22.83 0.87
C THR A 206 9.35 23.97 1.24
N ASP A 207 9.41 24.41 2.50
CA ASP A 207 8.68 25.56 3.03
C ASP A 207 9.48 26.21 4.18
N GLY A 208 10.11 27.35 3.88
CA GLY A 208 10.99 28.05 4.82
C GLY A 208 12.11 27.15 5.33
N SER A 209 12.12 26.88 6.65
CA SER A 209 13.11 26.02 7.31
C SER A 209 12.78 24.52 7.28
N ASN A 210 11.72 24.13 6.56
CA ASN A 210 11.18 22.78 6.54
C ASN A 210 11.24 22.15 5.15
N ALA A 211 11.48 20.85 5.13
CA ALA A 211 11.28 20.00 3.97
C ALA A 211 10.42 18.81 4.34
N PHE A 212 9.47 18.51 3.47
CA PHE A 212 8.53 17.42 3.58
C PHE A 212 8.89 16.37 2.54
N VAL A 213 9.32 15.20 3.00
CA VAL A 213 9.84 14.11 2.17
C VAL A 213 8.86 12.94 2.19
N LYS A 214 8.39 12.53 1.02
CA LYS A 214 7.49 11.40 0.83
C LYS A 214 8.04 10.42 -0.21
N PHE A 215 8.10 9.15 0.15
CA PHE A 215 8.36 8.09 -0.83
C PHE A 215 7.08 7.83 -1.63
N LEU A 216 7.19 7.82 -2.96
CA LEU A 216 6.07 7.54 -3.83
C LEU A 216 5.79 6.04 -3.81
N ILE A 217 4.51 5.70 -3.66
CA ILE A 217 4.03 4.32 -3.67
C ILE A 217 3.45 4.07 -5.05
N SER A 218 4.07 3.18 -5.82
CA SER A 218 3.53 2.73 -7.09
C SER A 218 2.62 1.52 -6.88
N ARG A 219 1.69 1.32 -7.80
CA ARG A 219 0.87 0.11 -7.85
C ARG A 219 1.41 -0.79 -8.95
N ASP A 220 1.67 -2.04 -8.60
CA ASP A 220 2.05 -3.08 -9.54
C ASP A 220 0.89 -3.31 -10.52
N SER A 221 1.17 -3.17 -11.81
CA SER A 221 0.16 -3.24 -12.87
C SER A 221 -0.38 -4.66 -13.09
N MET A 222 0.31 -5.70 -12.62
CA MET A 222 -0.11 -7.09 -12.79
C MET A 222 -0.77 -7.67 -11.55
N THR A 223 -0.29 -7.29 -10.36
CA THR A 223 -0.77 -7.85 -9.09
C THR A 223 -1.64 -6.88 -8.28
N GLY A 224 -1.72 -5.61 -8.69
CA GLY A 224 -2.38 -4.55 -7.91
C GLY A 224 -1.65 -4.20 -6.61
N ALA A 225 -0.50 -4.82 -6.34
CA ALA A 225 0.28 -4.66 -5.12
C ALA A 225 0.88 -3.27 -4.99
N LEU A 226 0.77 -2.69 -3.79
CA LEU A 226 1.48 -1.46 -3.46
C LEU A 226 2.98 -1.78 -3.34
N GLN A 227 3.77 -1.16 -4.21
CA GLN A 227 5.23 -1.23 -4.19
C GLN A 227 5.74 -0.02 -3.41
N TYR A 228 6.41 -0.32 -2.30
CA TYR A 228 7.05 0.66 -1.45
C TYR A 228 8.55 0.75 -1.74
N ALA A 229 9.17 1.89 -1.45
CA ALA A 229 10.59 2.08 -1.64
C ALA A 229 11.40 1.11 -0.76
N LYS A 230 12.38 0.41 -1.33
CA LYS A 230 13.25 -0.53 -0.59
C LYS A 230 14.69 -0.05 -0.51
N VAL A 231 15.11 0.76 -1.47
CA VAL A 231 16.49 1.22 -1.63
C VAL A 231 16.69 2.50 -0.80
N PRO A 232 17.77 2.60 -0.01
CA PRO A 232 18.13 3.85 0.64
C PRO A 232 18.45 4.97 -0.35
N SER A 233 18.15 6.20 0.05
CA SER A 233 18.39 7.40 -0.74
C SER A 233 19.25 8.39 0.00
N GLU A 234 20.20 8.98 -0.72
CA GLU A 234 21.05 10.04 -0.23
C GLU A 234 20.33 11.37 -0.42
N PHE A 235 20.42 12.21 0.60
CA PHE A 235 19.92 13.57 0.61
C PHE A 235 21.07 14.48 1.04
N TYR A 236 21.29 15.53 0.26
CA TYR A 236 22.15 16.64 0.62
C TYR A 236 21.25 17.86 0.85
N VAL A 237 21.11 18.27 2.10
CA VAL A 237 20.23 19.38 2.48
C VAL A 237 21.09 20.60 2.76
N VAL A 238 20.82 21.71 2.07
CA VAL A 238 21.55 22.97 2.24
C VAL A 238 20.74 23.92 3.12
N CYS A 239 21.22 24.19 4.32
CA CYS A 239 20.60 25.15 5.26
C CYS A 239 21.36 26.48 5.29
N GLY A 240 20.65 27.61 5.24
CA GLY A 240 21.26 28.93 5.47
C GLY A 240 22.33 29.28 4.45
N GLN A 241 23.45 29.91 4.85
CA GLN A 241 24.45 30.37 3.88
C GLN A 241 25.05 29.24 3.05
N ASP A 242 25.67 28.18 3.59
CA ASP A 242 26.19 27.05 2.78
C ASP A 242 26.40 25.75 3.60
N THR A 243 25.68 25.57 4.71
CA THR A 243 25.86 24.35 5.53
C THR A 243 25.15 23.18 4.88
N VAL A 244 25.92 22.19 4.40
CA VAL A 244 25.42 20.97 3.77
C VAL A 244 25.33 19.84 4.80
N TYR A 245 24.18 19.17 4.85
CA TYR A 245 23.96 18.00 5.68
C TYR A 245 23.76 16.79 4.77
N THR A 246 24.54 15.73 5.02
CA THR A 246 24.47 14.49 4.26
C THR A 246 23.75 13.43 5.07
N LEU A 247 22.64 12.92 4.52
CA LEU A 247 21.82 11.90 5.18
C LEU A 247 21.49 10.75 4.24
N ILE A 248 21.61 9.52 4.77
CA ILE A 248 21.22 8.29 4.09
C ILE A 248 19.86 7.88 4.65
N ALA A 249 18.80 8.23 3.94
CA ALA A 249 17.44 7.89 4.30
C ALA A 249 17.12 6.45 3.91
N THR A 250 16.90 5.61 4.92
CA THR A 250 16.46 4.24 4.73
C THR A 250 14.94 4.16 4.90
N PRO A 251 14.17 3.81 3.85
CA PRO A 251 12.72 3.71 3.94
C PRO A 251 12.31 2.54 4.85
N ARG A 252 11.41 2.80 5.80
CA ARG A 252 10.86 1.83 6.74
C ARG A 252 9.35 1.97 6.90
N ASN A 253 8.67 0.86 7.15
CA ASN A 253 7.25 0.86 7.49
C ASN A 253 7.10 1.22 8.97
N ILE A 254 7.24 2.51 9.28
CA ILE A 254 7.19 3.16 10.59
C ILE A 254 6.38 4.46 10.49
N PRO A 255 5.92 5.04 11.62
CA PRO A 255 5.25 6.35 11.62
C PRO A 255 6.15 7.47 11.07
N ALA A 256 5.54 8.58 10.65
CA ALA A 256 6.24 9.79 10.19
C ALA A 256 7.38 10.20 11.14
N GLN A 257 8.52 10.57 10.56
CA GLN A 257 9.72 10.96 11.31
C GLN A 257 10.02 12.45 11.17
N ALA A 258 10.59 13.02 12.24
CA ALA A 258 11.10 14.39 12.28
C ALA A 258 12.62 14.36 12.48
N ILE A 259 13.34 14.92 11.50
CA ILE A 259 14.79 15.03 11.49
C ILE A 259 15.16 16.51 11.68
N GLN A 260 16.07 16.79 12.61
CA GLN A 260 16.57 18.13 12.85
C GLN A 260 18.03 18.24 12.44
N LEU A 261 18.31 19.20 11.55
CA LEU A 261 19.65 19.50 11.07
C LEU A 261 20.26 20.56 11.98
N VAL A 262 21.32 20.17 12.69
CA VAL A 262 21.96 20.97 13.74
C VAL A 262 23.40 21.22 13.34
N SER A 263 23.81 22.49 13.30
CA SER A 263 25.22 22.86 13.17
C SER A 263 25.63 23.56 14.45
N ARG A 264 26.81 23.21 14.94
CA ARG A 264 27.45 23.80 16.13
C ARG A 264 28.58 24.76 15.76
N GLU A 265 28.72 25.10 14.49
CA GLU A 265 29.85 25.87 13.98
C GLU A 265 29.95 27.26 14.64
N LYS A 266 28.80 27.91 14.87
CA LYS A 266 28.76 29.24 15.48
C LYS A 266 29.16 29.17 16.97
N GLU A 267 28.66 28.17 17.68
CA GLU A 267 28.97 27.90 19.07
C GLU A 267 30.46 27.58 19.23
N ILE A 268 31.01 26.73 18.35
CA ILE A 268 32.44 26.40 18.30
C ILE A 268 33.28 27.66 18.06
N LYS A 269 32.94 28.48 17.06
CA LYS A 269 33.66 29.74 16.78
C LYS A 269 33.65 30.69 17.98
N LYS A 270 32.51 30.80 18.67
CA LYS A 270 32.37 31.62 19.88
C LYS A 270 33.17 31.04 21.05
N ASN A 271 33.25 29.72 21.19
CA ASN A 271 34.08 29.07 22.21
C ASN A 271 35.56 29.34 21.94
N LEU A 272 36.02 29.14 20.70
CA LEU A 272 37.41 29.42 20.31
C LEU A 272 37.79 30.89 20.60
N SER A 273 36.89 31.84 20.34
CA SER A 273 37.17 33.26 20.63
C SER A 273 37.19 33.58 22.13
N ILE A 274 36.41 32.87 22.96
CA ILE A 274 36.45 33.02 24.43
C ILE A 274 37.82 32.59 24.99
N PHE A 275 38.44 31.57 24.40
CA PHE A 275 39.70 31.00 24.87
C PHE A 275 40.93 31.46 24.08
N GLU A 276 40.75 32.38 23.13
CA GLU A 276 41.80 32.89 22.26
C GLU A 276 42.91 33.55 23.08
N GLY A 277 44.18 33.21 22.80
CA GLY A 277 45.34 33.74 23.50
C GLY A 277 45.57 33.23 24.92
N LEU A 278 44.75 32.31 25.44
CA LEU A 278 44.93 31.72 26.77
C LEU A 278 45.80 30.46 26.73
N SER A 279 46.66 30.29 27.73
CA SER A 279 47.35 29.01 27.98
C SER A 279 46.36 27.94 28.45
N PHE A 280 46.69 26.67 28.24
CA PHE A 280 45.82 25.54 28.57
C PHE A 280 45.36 25.55 30.05
N GLU A 281 46.25 25.86 30.97
CA GLU A 281 45.97 25.95 32.41
C GLU A 281 44.96 27.05 32.71
N ARG A 282 45.08 28.20 32.03
CA ARG A 282 44.12 29.31 32.15
C ARG A 282 42.76 28.93 31.61
N LYS A 283 42.69 28.19 30.50
CA LYS A 283 41.42 27.68 29.94
C LYS A 283 40.69 26.78 30.94
N ILE A 284 41.39 25.83 31.55
CA ILE A 284 40.83 24.94 32.59
C ILE A 284 40.35 25.75 33.80
N LEU A 285 41.19 26.66 34.31
CA LEU A 285 40.86 27.49 35.46
C LEU A 285 39.60 28.33 35.22
N MET A 286 39.44 28.88 34.02
CA MET A 286 38.26 29.63 33.63
C MET A 286 37.02 28.73 33.58
N LEU A 287 37.10 27.58 32.90
CA LEU A 287 36.01 26.61 32.80
C LEU A 287 35.52 26.15 34.19
N VAL A 288 36.44 25.84 35.10
CA VAL A 288 36.13 25.43 36.48
C VAL A 288 35.48 26.58 37.25
N LYS A 289 36.02 27.80 37.15
CA LYS A 289 35.47 28.98 37.84
C LYS A 289 34.06 29.33 37.35
N ASP A 290 33.85 29.33 36.04
CA ASP A 290 32.55 29.67 35.43
C ASP A 290 31.50 28.60 35.76
N THR A 291 31.91 27.33 35.74
CA THR A 291 31.05 26.22 36.16
C THR A 291 30.75 26.26 37.65
N TYR A 292 31.69 26.66 38.50
CA TYR A 292 31.46 26.79 39.94
C TYR A 292 30.55 27.97 40.29
N ARG A 293 30.66 29.07 39.54
CA ARG A 293 29.88 30.31 39.75
C ARG A 293 28.54 30.35 39.04
N ASP A 294 28.18 29.29 38.30
CA ASP A 294 26.99 29.26 37.43
C ASP A 294 26.97 30.36 36.35
N THR A 295 28.13 30.89 35.97
CA THR A 295 28.28 31.91 34.91
C THR A 295 28.76 31.28 33.60
N ILE A 296 28.16 30.14 33.23
CA ILE A 296 28.55 29.35 32.06
C ILE A 296 28.13 30.09 30.78
N PRO A 297 29.05 30.33 29.83
CA PRO A 297 28.70 30.94 28.54
C PRO A 297 27.63 30.12 27.80
N GLU A 298 26.68 30.81 27.15
CA GLU A 298 25.59 30.16 26.40
C GLU A 298 26.07 29.24 25.26
N SER A 299 27.29 29.43 24.76
CA SER A 299 27.87 28.59 23.71
C SER A 299 28.43 27.27 24.22
N PHE A 300 28.43 27.03 25.53
CA PHE A 300 28.87 25.77 26.12
C PHE A 300 27.68 24.82 26.23
N THR A 301 27.90 23.54 25.94
CA THR A 301 26.86 22.51 26.06
C THR A 301 26.82 21.98 27.49
N VAL A 302 25.69 22.18 28.18
CA VAL A 302 25.47 21.67 29.55
C VAL A 302 24.60 20.42 29.53
N GLN A 303 25.14 19.29 29.96
CA GLN A 303 24.41 18.02 30.09
C GLN A 303 24.11 17.72 31.55
N LEU A 304 22.83 17.60 31.92
CA LEU A 304 22.41 17.18 33.26
C LEU A 304 22.48 15.65 33.34
N LEU A 305 23.25 15.13 34.30
CA LEU A 305 23.54 13.69 34.39
C LEU A 305 23.05 13.05 35.69
N ASN A 306 23.01 13.82 36.80
CA ASN A 306 22.62 13.35 38.15
C ASN A 306 23.08 11.90 38.45
N LYS A 307 24.33 11.59 38.10
CA LYS A 307 24.85 10.22 38.12
C LYS A 307 25.73 10.02 39.36
N PRO A 308 25.42 9.05 40.24
CA PRO A 308 26.29 8.74 41.36
C PRO A 308 27.58 8.07 40.88
N TYR A 309 28.69 8.47 41.48
CA TYR A 309 30.02 7.91 41.31
C TYR A 309 30.48 7.30 42.62
N LYS A 310 30.58 5.96 42.64
CA LYS A 310 31.11 5.21 43.79
C LYS A 310 32.63 5.21 43.78
N LEU A 311 33.23 6.39 44.02
CA LEU A 311 34.68 6.52 44.11
C LEU A 311 35.21 6.20 45.52
N PHE A 312 34.39 6.42 46.55
CA PHE A 312 34.76 6.24 47.95
C PHE A 312 33.71 5.42 48.70
N ARG A 313 34.14 4.67 49.73
CA ARG A 313 33.25 3.78 50.51
C ARG A 313 32.23 4.54 51.37
N TYR A 314 32.57 5.77 51.78
CA TYR A 314 31.77 6.54 52.75
C TYR A 314 31.41 7.96 52.26
N ILE A 315 31.62 8.26 50.98
CA ILE A 315 31.30 9.57 50.39
C ILE A 315 30.50 9.33 49.11
N ASP A 316 29.30 9.90 49.08
CA ASP A 316 28.48 9.92 47.88
C ASP A 316 28.90 11.09 46.99
N VAL A 317 29.54 10.77 45.87
CA VAL A 317 29.88 11.74 44.83
C VAL A 317 28.80 11.67 43.76
N ILE A 318 28.15 12.79 43.44
CA ILE A 318 27.11 12.85 42.41
C ILE A 318 27.56 13.81 41.31
N LEU A 319 27.71 13.30 40.10
CA LEU A 319 27.94 14.13 38.92
C LEU A 319 26.61 14.79 38.52
N LYS A 320 26.42 16.04 38.96
CA LYS A 320 25.21 16.82 38.64
C LYS A 320 25.12 17.12 37.15
N ARG A 321 26.19 17.69 36.58
CA ARG A 321 26.23 18.12 35.18
C ARG A 321 27.63 17.97 34.58
N ARG A 322 27.69 17.95 33.25
CA ARG A 322 28.90 18.07 32.44
C ARG A 322 28.80 19.33 31.58
N VAL A 323 29.88 20.10 31.49
CA VAL A 323 29.93 21.37 30.74
C VAL A 323 30.97 21.23 29.65
N ILE A 324 30.56 21.27 28.39
CA ILE A 324 31.43 20.98 27.25
C ILE A 324 31.68 22.26 26.47
N ALA A 325 32.96 22.64 26.35
CA ALA A 325 33.42 23.70 25.46
C ALA A 325 33.81 23.08 24.10
N GLU A 326 32.85 23.03 23.19
CA GLU A 326 33.02 22.43 21.86
C GLU A 326 34.08 23.20 21.05
N GLY A 327 34.98 22.48 20.39
CA GLY A 327 36.12 23.03 19.64
C GLY A 327 37.44 23.08 20.41
N GLU A 328 37.40 23.15 21.75
CA GLU A 328 38.60 23.25 22.60
C GLU A 328 39.06 21.90 23.17
N GLY A 329 38.23 20.86 23.07
CA GLY A 329 38.52 19.55 23.66
C GLY A 329 38.42 19.51 25.19
N LEU A 330 37.75 20.49 25.81
CA LEU A 330 37.59 20.63 27.26
C LEU A 330 36.16 20.27 27.70
N GLN A 331 36.01 19.53 28.81
CA GLN A 331 34.72 19.11 29.39
C GLN A 331 34.74 18.91 30.91
#